data_AF-A0AAD9Q0Y4-F1
#
_entry.id   AF-A0AAD9Q0Y4-F1
#
_cell.length_a   1.000
_cell.length_b   1.000
_cell.length_c   1.000
_cell.angle_alpha   90.00
_cell.angle_beta   90.00
_cell.angle_gamma   90.00
#
_symmetry.space_group_name_H-M   'P 1'
#
loop_
_entity.id
_entity.type
_entity.pdbx_description
1 polymer ?
#
loop_
_entity_poly.entity_id
_entity_poly.type
_entity_poly.pdbx_seq_one_letter_code
_entity_poly.pdbx_strand_id
1 'polypeptide(L)'
;MASPLWETVLSWGLTIIGLVGNCFVILLIVFNKRLFKHFTNWFLEDHVIVMHYYSYYMVITFEFLPTLILVLATLHMISIAKKHARETASVFHQLEHNHPGAQNGNTASKLRKKRRRSAGLMFIVSVVLFFVLCYSWQLLATFCSIFKVCKVPSPLTPLKKLFLIGNSVFNPFAYGFLKHDIKEEVKRLLRFGANEGQRWSMEMEPR
;
A
#
# COMPACT_ATOMS: atom_id res chain seq x y z
N MET A 1 30.67 38.98 -31.94
CA MET A 1 31.83 38.08 -32.12
C MET A 1 31.34 36.88 -32.90
N ALA A 2 31.64 36.82 -34.19
CA ALA A 2 31.26 35.70 -35.06
C ALA A 2 32.25 34.55 -34.81
N SER A 3 31.73 33.34 -34.55
CA SER A 3 32.57 32.14 -34.45
C SER A 3 33.26 31.89 -35.79
N PRO A 4 34.56 31.54 -35.78
CA PRO A 4 35.31 31.41 -37.01
C PRO A 4 34.82 30.21 -37.84
N LEU A 5 34.72 30.41 -39.16
CA LEU A 5 34.14 29.47 -40.14
C LEU A 5 34.68 28.03 -40.02
N TRP A 6 35.95 27.87 -39.61
CA TRP A 6 36.62 26.56 -39.49
C TRP A 6 36.04 25.68 -38.38
N GLU A 7 35.54 26.26 -37.27
CA GLU A 7 34.90 25.50 -36.18
C GLU A 7 33.58 24.87 -36.66
N THR A 8 32.82 25.64 -37.43
CA THR A 8 31.59 25.18 -38.06
C THR A 8 31.87 24.02 -39.01
N VAL A 9 32.88 24.15 -39.88
CA VAL A 9 33.26 23.10 -40.84
C VAL A 9 33.69 21.80 -40.13
N LEU A 10 34.47 21.89 -39.05
CA LEU A 10 34.86 20.72 -38.27
C LEU A 10 33.66 20.05 -37.59
N SER A 11 32.74 20.83 -37.03
CA SER A 11 31.52 20.33 -36.39
C SER A 11 30.61 19.58 -37.37
N TRP A 12 30.40 20.16 -38.57
CA TRP A 12 29.64 19.50 -39.64
C TRP A 12 30.36 18.26 -40.18
N GLY A 13 31.69 18.29 -40.29
CA GLY A 13 32.47 17.11 -40.68
C GLY A 13 32.32 15.95 -39.70
N LEU A 14 32.45 16.21 -38.40
CA LEU A 14 32.30 15.20 -37.35
C LEU A 14 30.88 14.61 -37.29
N THR A 15 29.86 15.44 -37.48
CA THR A 15 28.46 14.97 -37.51
C THR A 15 28.16 14.12 -38.75
N ILE A 16 28.69 14.49 -39.93
CA ILE A 16 28.55 13.67 -41.14
C ILE A 16 29.25 12.32 -40.97
N ILE A 17 30.47 12.30 -40.42
CA ILE A 17 31.20 11.06 -40.14
C ILE A 17 30.42 10.18 -39.16
N GLY A 18 29.88 10.77 -38.09
CA GLY A 18 29.02 10.06 -37.14
C GLY A 18 27.75 9.51 -37.80
N LEU A 19 27.11 10.29 -38.67
CA LEU A 19 25.91 9.87 -39.40
C LEU A 19 26.21 8.68 -40.33
N VAL A 20 27.26 8.78 -41.13
CA VAL A 20 27.70 7.72 -42.06
C VAL A 20 28.07 6.45 -41.29
N GLY A 21 28.80 6.57 -40.18
CA GLY A 21 29.15 5.45 -39.31
C GLY A 21 27.92 4.76 -38.72
N ASN A 22 26.97 5.52 -38.19
CA ASN A 22 25.72 4.97 -37.65
C ASN A 22 24.86 4.31 -38.74
N CYS A 23 24.77 4.91 -39.93
CA CYS A 23 24.08 4.31 -41.08
C CYS A 23 24.71 2.99 -41.52
N PHE A 24 26.04 2.92 -41.57
CA PHE A 24 26.76 1.70 -41.92
C PHE A 24 26.52 0.56 -40.91
N VAL A 25 26.54 0.87 -39.61
CA VAL A 25 26.23 -0.10 -38.55
C VAL A 25 24.79 -0.61 -38.67
N ILE A 26 23.81 0.28 -38.92
CA ILE A 26 22.41 -0.11 -39.13
C ILE A 26 22.28 -1.02 -40.36
N LEU A 27 22.94 -0.69 -41.47
CA LEU A 27 22.94 -1.51 -42.69
C LEU A 27 23.56 -2.90 -42.43
N LEU A 28 24.67 -2.97 -41.69
CA LEU A 28 25.28 -4.25 -41.31
C LEU A 28 24.37 -5.10 -40.43
N ILE A 29 23.65 -4.47 -39.49
CA ILE A 29 22.67 -5.15 -38.63
C ILE A 29 21.50 -5.70 -39.47
N VAL A 30 20.98 -4.93 -40.44
CA VAL A 30 19.85 -5.34 -41.29
C VAL A 30 20.21 -6.44 -42.30
N PHE A 31 21.35 -6.31 -42.97
CA PHE A 31 21.75 -7.29 -44.01
C PHE A 31 22.22 -8.62 -43.42
N ASN A 32 22.79 -8.62 -42.22
CA ASN A 32 23.28 -9.82 -41.59
C ASN A 32 22.23 -10.38 -40.62
N LYS A 33 21.38 -11.30 -41.11
CA LYS A 33 20.33 -11.97 -40.31
C LYS A 33 20.86 -12.56 -38.99
N ARG A 34 22.12 -13.00 -38.96
CA ARG A 34 22.78 -13.56 -37.77
C ARG A 34 23.10 -12.46 -36.75
N LEU A 35 23.57 -11.31 -37.22
CA LEU A 35 23.85 -10.13 -36.41
C LEU A 35 22.55 -9.50 -35.89
N PHE A 36 21.52 -9.40 -36.74
CA PHE A 36 20.19 -8.94 -36.35
C PHE A 36 19.60 -9.79 -35.21
N LYS A 37 19.67 -11.13 -35.34
CA LYS A 37 19.18 -12.04 -34.31
C LYS A 37 19.96 -11.91 -32.99
N HIS A 38 21.29 -11.78 -33.06
CA HIS A 38 22.11 -11.57 -31.87
C HIS A 38 21.85 -10.21 -31.22
N PHE A 39 21.75 -9.15 -32.01
CA PHE A 39 21.47 -7.79 -31.54
C PHE A 39 20.08 -7.69 -30.90
N THR A 40 19.05 -8.26 -31.54
CA THR A 40 17.69 -8.28 -30.99
C THR A 40 17.60 -9.12 -29.72
N ASN A 41 18.22 -10.30 -29.68
CA ASN A 41 18.27 -11.13 -28.47
C ASN A 41 18.99 -10.40 -27.32
N TRP A 42 20.18 -9.83 -27.58
CA TRP A 42 20.94 -9.09 -26.57
C TRP A 42 20.17 -7.85 -26.06
N PHE A 43 19.57 -7.09 -26.97
CA PHE A 43 18.76 -5.92 -26.62
C PHE A 43 17.51 -6.32 -25.80
N LEU A 44 16.81 -7.39 -26.21
CA LEU A 44 15.67 -7.91 -25.46
C LEU A 44 16.08 -8.43 -24.08
N GLU A 45 17.21 -9.13 -23.96
CA GLU A 45 17.74 -9.62 -22.69
C GLU A 45 18.06 -8.46 -21.74
N ASP A 46 18.80 -7.45 -22.19
CA ASP A 46 19.16 -6.29 -21.37
C ASP A 46 17.91 -5.52 -20.91
N HIS A 47 16.95 -5.28 -21.80
CA HIS A 47 15.69 -4.61 -21.44
C HIS A 47 14.86 -5.44 -20.44
N VAL A 48 14.75 -6.75 -20.65
CA VAL A 48 14.00 -7.63 -19.74
C VAL A 48 14.66 -7.66 -18.37
N ILE A 49 15.99 -7.71 -18.29
CA ILE A 49 16.73 -7.68 -17.01
C ILE A 49 16.52 -6.36 -16.27
N VAL A 50 16.61 -5.22 -16.96
CA VAL A 50 16.38 -3.90 -16.37
C VAL A 50 14.96 -3.77 -15.85
N MET A 51 13.96 -4.26 -16.60
CA MET A 51 12.56 -4.25 -16.17
C MET A 51 12.33 -5.13 -14.93
N HIS A 52 12.98 -6.29 -14.85
CA HIS A 52 12.93 -7.15 -13.65
C HIS A 52 13.59 -6.48 -12.44
N TYR A 53 14.75 -5.86 -12.64
CA TYR A 53 15.47 -5.15 -11.57
C TYR A 53 14.66 -3.96 -11.03
N TYR A 54 14.07 -3.17 -11.94
CA TYR A 54 13.19 -2.06 -11.57
C TYR A 54 11.94 -2.54 -10.83
N SER A 55 11.29 -3.61 -11.30
CA SER A 55 10.15 -4.21 -10.60
C SER A 55 10.52 -4.69 -9.19
N TYR A 56 11.69 -5.30 -9.02
CA TYR A 56 12.20 -5.74 -7.71
C TYR A 56 12.41 -4.56 -6.77
N TYR A 57 13.10 -3.52 -7.24
CA TYR A 57 13.33 -2.30 -6.47
C TYR A 57 12.02 -1.63 -6.04
N MET A 58 11.03 -1.58 -6.94
CA MET A 58 9.71 -1.02 -6.66
C MET A 58 8.94 -1.82 -5.61
N VAL A 59 8.93 -3.16 -5.70
CA VAL A 59 8.27 -4.03 -4.70
C VAL A 59 8.92 -3.88 -3.33
N ILE A 60 10.26 -3.82 -3.26
CA ILE A 60 10.93 -3.64 -1.96
C ILE A 60 10.57 -2.28 -1.35
N THR A 61 10.67 -1.23 -2.15
CA THR A 61 10.54 0.14 -1.64
C THR A 61 9.09 0.49 -1.30
N PHE A 62 8.14 0.10 -2.15
CA PHE A 62 6.73 0.51 -2.04
C PHE A 62 5.81 -0.56 -1.47
N GLU A 63 6.26 -1.80 -1.30
CA GLU A 63 5.44 -2.90 -0.76
C GLU A 63 6.04 -3.46 0.54
N PHE A 64 7.31 -3.88 0.51
CA PHE A 64 7.95 -4.52 1.66
C PHE A 64 8.22 -3.53 2.81
N LEU A 65 8.89 -2.40 2.52
CA LEU A 65 9.19 -1.38 3.52
C LEU A 65 7.94 -0.85 4.25
N PRO A 66 6.87 -0.39 3.57
CA PRO A 66 5.68 0.10 4.28
C PRO A 66 4.99 -1.01 5.08
N THR A 67 4.98 -2.25 4.59
CA THR A 67 4.42 -3.38 5.34
C THR A 67 5.22 -3.67 6.61
N LEU A 68 6.56 -3.67 6.53
CA LEU A 68 7.44 -3.84 7.68
C LEU A 68 7.23 -2.72 8.72
N ILE A 69 7.18 -1.46 8.26
CA ILE A 69 6.93 -0.30 9.13
C ILE A 69 5.57 -0.44 9.84
N LEU A 70 4.52 -0.85 9.14
CA LEU A 70 3.19 -1.05 9.72
C LEU A 70 3.19 -2.15 10.79
N VAL A 71 3.87 -3.27 10.54
CA VAL A 71 4.02 -4.35 11.54
C VAL A 71 4.78 -3.85 12.77
N LEU A 72 5.92 -3.17 12.58
CA LEU A 72 6.69 -2.64 13.70
C LEU A 72 5.90 -1.58 14.49
N ALA A 73 5.20 -0.68 13.80
CA ALA A 73 4.36 0.34 14.43
C ALA A 73 3.21 -0.29 15.25
N THR A 74 2.60 -1.36 14.74
CA THR A 74 1.52 -2.05 15.44
C THR A 74 2.02 -2.85 16.64
N LEU A 75 3.18 -3.51 16.53
CA LEU A 75 3.86 -4.15 17.68
C LEU A 75 4.23 -3.13 18.76
N HIS A 76 4.76 -1.97 18.35
CA HIS A 76 5.06 -0.87 19.26
C HIS A 76 3.78 -0.35 19.94
N MET A 77 2.71 -0.15 19.17
CA MET A 77 1.40 0.27 19.68
C MET A 77 0.81 -0.75 20.65
N ILE A 78 0.89 -2.05 20.36
CA ILE A 78 0.48 -3.13 21.27
C ILE A 78 1.31 -3.09 22.55
N SER A 79 2.63 -2.90 22.43
CA SER A 79 3.53 -2.84 23.59
C SER A 79 3.19 -1.67 24.51
N ILE A 80 2.96 -0.48 23.94
CA ILE A 80 2.47 0.70 24.67
C ILE A 80 1.10 0.41 25.31
N ALA A 81 0.17 -0.19 24.56
CA ALA A 81 -1.16 -0.50 25.06
C ALA A 81 -1.13 -1.52 26.22
N LYS A 82 -0.26 -2.54 26.14
CA LYS A 82 -0.04 -3.52 27.22
C LYS A 82 0.60 -2.87 28.44
N LYS A 83 1.59 -1.98 28.24
CA LYS A 83 2.22 -1.23 29.33
C LYS A 83 1.19 -0.39 30.08
N HIS A 84 0.40 0.41 29.37
CA HIS A 84 -0.67 1.20 29.99
C HIS A 84 -1.78 0.36 30.62
N ALA A 85 -2.08 -0.81 30.08
CA ALA A 85 -3.05 -1.72 30.70
C ALA A 85 -2.54 -2.27 32.03
N ARG A 86 -1.24 -2.57 32.14
CA ARG A 86 -0.59 -3.01 33.39
C ARG A 86 -0.61 -1.90 34.44
N GLU A 87 -0.23 -0.69 34.05
CA GLU A 87 -0.25 0.49 34.93
C GLU A 87 -1.68 0.81 35.43
N THR A 88 -2.69 0.69 34.56
CA THR A 88 -4.08 0.91 34.97
C THR A 88 -4.57 -0.19 35.93
N ALA A 89 -4.10 -1.43 35.77
CA ALA A 89 -4.47 -2.54 36.65
C ALA A 89 -3.87 -2.40 38.05
N SER A 90 -2.62 -1.96 38.17
CA SER A 90 -1.99 -1.72 39.48
C SER A 90 -2.65 -0.56 40.22
N VAL A 91 -2.99 0.53 39.52
CA VAL A 91 -3.74 1.65 40.11
C VAL A 91 -5.12 1.21 40.58
N PHE A 92 -5.83 0.39 39.80
CA PHE A 92 -7.15 -0.12 40.22
C PHE A 92 -7.07 -0.98 41.48
N HIS A 93 -6.05 -1.86 41.57
CA HIS A 93 -5.80 -2.67 42.76
C HIS A 93 -5.59 -1.79 44.01
N GLN A 94 -4.89 -0.66 43.88
CA GLN A 94 -4.69 0.28 45.00
C GLN A 94 -5.98 1.00 45.41
N LEU A 95 -6.82 1.40 44.45
CA LEU A 95 -8.10 2.04 44.74
C LEU A 95 -9.10 1.08 45.42
N GLU A 96 -9.07 -0.21 45.08
CA GLU A 96 -9.93 -1.23 45.70
C GLU A 96 -9.66 -1.39 47.20
N HIS A 97 -8.39 -1.30 47.61
CA HIS A 97 -8.00 -1.39 49.02
C HIS A 97 -8.28 -0.08 49.80
N ASN A 98 -8.20 1.08 49.14
CA ASN A 98 -8.39 2.39 49.78
C ASN A 98 -9.85 2.87 49.84
N HIS A 99 -10.76 2.32 49.01
CA HIS A 99 -12.16 2.75 48.96
C HIS A 99 -13.15 1.61 48.66
N PRO A 100 -13.53 0.80 49.67
CA PRO A 100 -14.35 -0.40 49.48
C PRO A 100 -15.82 -0.14 49.04
N GLY A 101 -16.30 1.12 49.05
CA GLY A 101 -17.70 1.48 48.74
C GLY A 101 -17.99 2.00 47.32
N ALA A 102 -16.98 2.26 46.48
CA ALA A 102 -17.17 2.98 45.20
C ALA A 102 -17.46 2.08 43.97
N GLN A 103 -17.67 0.77 44.17
CA GLN A 103 -17.61 -0.25 43.12
C GLN A 103 -18.90 -0.39 42.27
N ASN A 104 -20.09 -0.21 42.83
CA ASN A 104 -21.33 -0.66 42.16
C ASN A 104 -21.71 0.14 40.90
N GLY A 105 -21.34 1.42 40.79
CA GLY A 105 -21.59 2.23 39.58
C GLY A 105 -20.46 2.22 38.54
N ASN A 106 -19.22 1.94 38.98
CA ASN A 106 -18.01 2.18 38.18
C ASN A 106 -17.39 0.93 37.55
N THR A 107 -17.70 -0.28 38.05
CA THR A 107 -17.12 -1.52 37.52
C THR A 107 -17.65 -1.87 36.14
N ALA A 108 -18.96 -1.69 35.89
CA ALA A 108 -19.57 -1.90 34.58
C ALA A 108 -19.07 -0.90 33.51
N SER A 109 -18.88 0.37 33.89
CA SER A 109 -18.35 1.41 32.98
C SER A 109 -16.86 1.20 32.67
N LYS A 110 -16.05 0.78 33.65
CA LYS A 110 -14.64 0.38 33.47
C LYS A 110 -14.51 -0.86 32.60
N LEU A 111 -15.33 -1.90 32.78
CA LEU A 111 -15.34 -3.09 31.92
C LEU A 111 -15.73 -2.74 30.48
N ARG A 112 -16.74 -1.87 30.28
CA ARG A 112 -17.11 -1.36 28.94
C ARG A 112 -15.94 -0.64 28.28
N LYS A 113 -15.22 0.22 29.01
CA LYS A 113 -14.06 0.95 28.49
C LYS A 113 -12.90 0.01 28.12
N LYS A 114 -12.61 -1.00 28.96
CA LYS A 114 -11.61 -2.05 28.69
C LYS A 114 -11.98 -2.90 27.47
N ARG A 115 -13.23 -3.36 27.39
CA ARG A 115 -13.75 -4.15 26.26
C ARG A 115 -13.67 -3.36 24.94
N ARG A 116 -14.04 -2.08 24.96
CA ARG A 116 -14.00 -1.22 23.77
C ARG A 116 -12.57 -0.96 23.28
N ARG A 117 -11.61 -0.76 24.20
CA ARG A 117 -10.19 -0.64 23.86
C ARG A 117 -9.62 -1.94 23.29
N SER A 118 -9.98 -3.09 23.87
CA SER A 118 -9.56 -4.40 23.38
C SER A 118 -10.15 -4.71 22.00
N ALA A 119 -11.41 -4.35 21.76
CA ALA A 119 -12.06 -4.54 20.46
C ALA A 119 -11.39 -3.70 19.36
N GLY A 120 -11.06 -2.43 19.65
CA GLY A 120 -10.32 -1.58 18.72
C GLY A 120 -8.92 -2.11 18.40
N LEU A 121 -8.20 -2.62 19.41
CA LEU A 121 -6.89 -3.24 19.20
C LEU A 121 -6.98 -4.51 18.35
N MET A 122 -7.94 -5.39 18.64
CA MET A 122 -8.17 -6.62 17.86
C MET A 122 -8.55 -6.31 16.41
N PHE A 123 -9.31 -5.24 16.17
CA PHE A 123 -9.64 -4.76 14.83
C PHE A 123 -8.38 -4.30 14.08
N ILE A 124 -7.55 -3.45 14.69
CA ILE A 124 -6.27 -2.99 14.11
C ILE A 124 -5.38 -4.18 13.76
N VAL A 125 -5.22 -5.13 14.68
CA VAL A 125 -4.41 -6.33 14.48
C VAL A 125 -4.95 -7.18 13.33
N SER A 126 -6.26 -7.36 13.25
CA SER A 126 -6.90 -8.15 12.17
C SER A 126 -6.67 -7.52 10.80
N VAL A 127 -6.80 -6.20 10.70
CA VAL A 127 -6.56 -5.45 9.46
C VAL A 127 -5.10 -5.55 9.03
N VAL A 128 -4.17 -5.38 9.97
CA VAL A 128 -2.72 -5.49 9.69
C VAL A 128 -2.36 -6.90 9.25
N LEU A 129 -2.90 -7.93 9.91
CA LEU A 129 -2.74 -9.33 9.49
C LEU A 129 -3.26 -9.56 8.07
N PHE A 130 -4.43 -9.02 7.74
CA PHE A 130 -5.00 -9.12 6.40
C PHE A 130 -4.11 -8.46 5.33
N PHE A 131 -3.63 -7.23 5.59
CA PHE A 131 -2.67 -6.55 4.72
C PHE A 131 -1.40 -7.37 4.53
N VAL A 132 -0.81 -7.87 5.62
CA VAL A 132 0.41 -8.70 5.56
C VAL A 132 0.16 -9.97 4.74
N LEU A 133 -0.96 -10.66 4.92
CA LEU A 133 -1.29 -11.86 4.14
C LEU A 133 -1.46 -11.54 2.65
N CYS A 134 -2.14 -10.45 2.33
CA CYS A 134 -2.35 -10.00 0.95
C CYS A 134 -1.02 -9.68 0.24
N TYR A 135 -0.14 -8.92 0.88
CA TYR A 135 1.16 -8.57 0.32
C TYR A 135 2.14 -9.75 0.31
N SER A 136 2.10 -10.63 1.30
CA SER A 136 2.94 -11.85 1.31
C SER A 136 2.61 -12.78 0.14
N TRP A 137 1.32 -12.89 -0.20
CA TRP A 137 0.86 -13.66 -1.36
C TRP A 137 1.35 -13.07 -2.69
N GLN A 138 1.30 -11.73 -2.81
CA GLN A 138 1.82 -10.99 -3.96
C GLN A 138 3.34 -11.20 -4.12
N LEU A 139 4.08 -11.14 -3.02
CA LEU A 139 5.53 -11.35 -2.98
C LEU A 139 5.88 -12.78 -3.40
N LEU A 140 5.19 -13.79 -2.86
CA LEU A 140 5.38 -15.20 -3.21
C LEU A 140 5.11 -15.48 -4.69
N ALA A 141 4.01 -14.93 -5.24
CA ALA A 141 3.67 -15.08 -6.65
C ALA A 141 4.73 -14.46 -7.58
N THR A 142 5.26 -13.29 -7.19
CA THR A 142 6.30 -12.60 -7.95
C THR A 142 7.63 -13.36 -7.89
N PHE A 143 8.01 -13.85 -6.71
CA PHE A 143 9.20 -14.68 -6.50
C PHE A 143 9.14 -15.97 -7.33
N CYS A 144 8.00 -16.66 -7.30
CA CYS A 144 7.77 -17.90 -8.05
C CYS A 144 7.84 -17.68 -9.58
N SER A 145 7.38 -16.52 -10.08
CA SER A 145 7.50 -16.13 -11.49
C SER A 145 8.94 -15.83 -11.91
N ILE A 146 9.74 -15.22 -11.03
CA ILE A 146 11.13 -14.81 -11.32
C ILE A 146 12.07 -16.03 -11.34
N PHE A 147 12.02 -16.86 -10.29
CA PHE A 147 12.93 -18.00 -10.18
C PHE A 147 12.48 -19.22 -11.01
N LYS A 148 11.33 -19.14 -11.69
CA LYS A 148 10.67 -20.26 -12.41
C LYS A 148 10.56 -21.55 -11.58
N VAL A 149 10.56 -21.43 -10.26
CA VAL A 149 10.54 -22.56 -9.32
C VAL A 149 9.17 -23.24 -9.32
N CYS A 150 8.11 -22.51 -9.70
CA CYS A 150 6.76 -23.05 -9.70
C CYS A 150 5.91 -22.46 -10.84
N LYS A 151 5.11 -23.33 -11.48
CA LYS A 151 4.05 -22.91 -12.40
C LYS A 151 2.87 -22.45 -11.54
N VAL A 152 2.65 -21.15 -11.45
CA VAL A 152 1.43 -20.61 -10.84
C VAL A 152 0.24 -21.10 -11.68
N PRO A 153 -0.70 -21.88 -11.11
CA PRO A 153 -1.84 -22.37 -11.87
C PRO A 153 -2.66 -21.19 -12.38
N SER A 154 -3.05 -21.21 -13.66
CA SER A 154 -3.89 -20.20 -14.32
C SER A 154 -5.12 -19.72 -13.50
N PRO A 155 -5.85 -20.58 -12.73
CA PRO A 155 -6.97 -20.11 -11.89
C PRO A 155 -6.59 -19.23 -10.68
N LEU A 156 -5.31 -19.10 -10.32
CA LEU A 156 -4.88 -18.22 -9.22
C LEU A 156 -4.70 -16.75 -9.64
N THR A 157 -4.67 -16.47 -10.95
CA THR A 157 -4.57 -15.11 -11.50
C THR A 157 -5.75 -14.19 -11.11
N PRO A 158 -7.04 -14.63 -11.23
CA PRO A 158 -8.16 -13.83 -10.76
C PRO A 158 -8.14 -13.66 -9.24
N LEU A 159 -7.69 -14.67 -8.48
CA LEU A 159 -7.56 -14.58 -7.03
C LEU A 159 -6.55 -13.51 -6.62
N LYS A 160 -5.41 -13.42 -7.31
CA LYS A 160 -4.42 -12.34 -7.13
C LYS A 160 -5.03 -10.96 -7.36
N LYS A 161 -5.80 -10.79 -8.44
CA LYS A 161 -6.50 -9.52 -8.72
C LYS A 161 -7.56 -9.20 -7.68
N LEU A 162 -8.29 -10.20 -7.19
CA LEU A 162 -9.31 -10.03 -6.16
C LEU A 162 -8.69 -9.58 -4.84
N PHE A 163 -7.54 -10.15 -4.44
CA PHE A 163 -6.78 -9.71 -3.28
C PHE A 163 -6.27 -8.28 -3.45
N LEU A 164 -5.74 -7.93 -4.63
CA LEU A 164 -5.28 -6.58 -4.93
C LEU A 164 -6.42 -5.54 -4.88
N ILE A 165 -7.60 -5.87 -5.41
CA ILE A 165 -8.79 -5.00 -5.34
C ILE A 165 -9.29 -4.91 -3.90
N GLY A 166 -9.33 -6.05 -3.19
CA GLY A 166 -9.68 -6.12 -1.77
C GLY A 166 -8.83 -5.16 -0.93
N ASN A 167 -7.52 -5.14 -1.18
CA ASN A 167 -6.57 -4.25 -0.53
C ASN A 167 -6.99 -2.77 -0.56
N SER A 168 -7.53 -2.29 -1.69
CA SER A 168 -8.05 -0.92 -1.81
C SER A 168 -9.44 -0.74 -1.21
N VAL A 169 -10.33 -1.72 -1.30
CA VAL A 169 -11.70 -1.66 -0.72
C VAL A 169 -11.65 -1.66 0.81
N PHE A 170 -10.68 -2.37 1.40
CA PHE A 170 -10.48 -2.40 2.84
C PHE A 170 -9.89 -1.09 3.39
N ASN A 171 -9.37 -0.18 2.57
CA ASN A 171 -8.86 1.11 3.04
C ASN A 171 -9.99 1.99 3.63
N PRO A 172 -11.08 2.34 2.91
CA PRO A 172 -12.25 3.01 3.49
C PRO A 172 -12.88 2.26 4.66
N PHE A 173 -12.83 0.92 4.63
CA PHE A 173 -13.35 0.08 5.71
C PHE A 173 -12.49 0.21 6.97
N ALA A 174 -11.17 0.20 6.82
CA ALA A 174 -10.25 0.48 7.90
C ALA A 174 -10.54 1.88 8.47
N TYR A 175 -10.57 2.94 7.65
CA TYR A 175 -10.79 4.30 8.17
C TYR A 175 -12.18 4.52 8.77
N GLY A 176 -13.23 4.01 8.12
CA GLY A 176 -14.63 4.18 8.54
C GLY A 176 -14.99 3.42 9.82
N PHE A 177 -14.35 2.27 10.07
CA PHE A 177 -14.60 1.48 11.29
C PHE A 177 -13.55 1.73 12.39
N LEU A 178 -12.34 2.18 12.06
CA LEU A 178 -11.23 2.39 13.01
C LEU A 178 -11.41 3.66 13.84
N LYS A 179 -11.86 4.75 13.22
CA LYS A 179 -12.05 6.01 13.95
C LYS A 179 -13.48 6.08 14.44
N HIS A 180 -13.65 5.90 15.74
CA HIS A 180 -14.90 6.20 16.42
C HIS A 180 -15.40 7.60 16.06
N ASP A 181 -14.48 8.56 15.91
CA ASP A 181 -14.79 9.94 15.54
C ASP A 181 -15.43 10.04 14.15
N ILE A 182 -14.99 9.24 13.17
CA ILE A 182 -15.59 9.19 11.83
C ILE A 182 -16.96 8.53 11.89
N LYS A 183 -17.11 7.46 12.67
CA LYS A 183 -18.42 6.81 12.86
C LYS A 183 -19.43 7.74 13.53
N GLU A 184 -19.00 8.52 14.52
CA GLU A 184 -19.83 9.52 15.19
C GLU A 184 -20.27 10.60 14.20
N GLU A 185 -19.35 11.07 13.35
CA GLU A 185 -19.62 12.12 12.38
C GLU A 185 -20.51 11.65 11.23
N VAL A 186 -20.28 10.45 10.70
CA VAL A 186 -21.16 9.82 9.70
C VAL A 186 -22.57 9.65 10.26
N LYS A 187 -22.68 9.21 11.52
CA LYS A 187 -23.99 9.07 12.17
C LYS A 187 -24.67 10.42 12.39
N ARG A 188 -23.90 11.48 12.65
CA ARG A 188 -24.39 12.86 12.78
C ARG A 188 -24.87 13.40 11.43
N LEU A 189 -24.10 13.20 10.36
CA LEU A 189 -24.46 13.59 8.99
C LEU A 189 -25.71 12.86 8.47
N LEU A 190 -25.82 11.56 8.71
CA LEU A 190 -27.01 10.78 8.33
C LEU A 190 -28.26 11.22 9.09
N ARG A 191 -28.13 11.60 10.37
CA ARG A 191 -29.24 12.18 11.15
C ARG A 191 -29.63 13.56 10.64
N PHE A 192 -28.67 14.38 10.24
CA PHE A 192 -28.94 15.69 9.65
C PHE A 192 -29.67 15.56 8.32
N GLY A 193 -29.23 14.65 7.44
CA GLY A 193 -29.90 14.36 6.17
C GLY A 193 -31.31 13.77 6.34
N ALA A 194 -31.53 12.93 7.34
CA ALA A 194 -32.87 12.42 7.66
C ALA A 194 -33.82 13.52 8.17
N ASN A 195 -33.32 14.42 9.03
CA ASN A 195 -34.10 15.55 9.54
C ASN A 195 -34.38 16.60 8.45
N GLU A 196 -33.43 16.90 7.56
CA GLU A 196 -33.69 17.74 6.40
C GLU A 196 -34.70 17.09 5.45
N GLY A 197 -34.57 15.79 5.17
CA GLY A 197 -35.54 15.05 4.36
C GLY A 197 -36.97 15.13 4.91
N GLN A 198 -37.14 15.01 6.24
CA GLN A 198 -38.44 15.20 6.88
C GLN A 198 -38.93 16.66 6.79
N ARG A 199 -38.05 17.65 6.89
CA ARG A 199 -38.42 19.08 6.75
C ARG A 199 -38.94 19.39 5.35
N TRP A 200 -38.25 18.92 4.31
CA TRP A 200 -38.70 19.09 2.93
C TRP A 200 -40.01 18.35 2.64
N SER A 201 -40.22 17.20 3.26
CA SER A 201 -41.47 16.43 3.11
C SER A 201 -42.67 17.12 3.76
N MET A 202 -42.48 17.90 4.83
CA MET A 202 -43.55 18.68 5.47
C MET A 202 -43.88 19.97 4.70
N GLU A 203 -42.90 20.56 4.00
CA GLU A 203 -43.08 21.78 3.20
C GLU A 203 -43.83 21.50 1.87
N MET A 204 -43.78 20.26 1.37
CA MET A 204 -44.44 19.85 0.12
C MET A 204 -45.86 19.30 0.31
N GLU A 205 -46.36 19.20 1.55
CA GLU A 205 -47.74 18.79 1.80
C GLU A 205 -48.67 19.96 1.43
N PRO A 206 -49.48 19.84 0.35
CA PRO A 206 -50.34 20.93 -0.08
C PRO A 206 -51.43 21.14 0.97
N ARG A 207 -51.59 22.38 1.46
CA ARG A 207 -52.73 22.79 2.27
C ARG A 207 -54.03 22.80 1.47
#